data_AF-A0A2G2YBW6-F1
#
_entry.id   AF-A0A2G2YBW6-F1
#
_cell.length_a   1.000
_cell.length_b   1.000
_cell.length_c   1.000
_cell.angle_alpha   90.00
_cell.angle_beta   90.00
_cell.angle_gamma   90.00
#
_symmetry.space_group_name_H-M   'P 1'
#
loop_
_entity.id
_entity.type
_entity.pdbx_description
1 polymer ?
#
loop_
_entity_poly.entity_id
_entity_poly.type
_entity_poly.pdbx_seq_one_letter_code
_entity_poly.pdbx_strand_id
1 'polypeptide(L)'
;MQNKKLKLYTGNYNQYVQTRSELKENQMKQYKWEQDQIAAMKEYIARFRHGSAKLARQAQIKEKTLAKMERCGITENVGRDSILVFRFTDVGKLPPQVLQFLEVSFGYTPDNLIYKNLDFGVDLDSRIVLVGPNRFGKSTLLKLMIGDLFPTERMVNVIIT
;
A
#
# COMPACT_ATOMS: atom_id res chain seq x y z
N MET A 1 11.09 -1.85 -10.73
CA MET A 1 11.96 -0.67 -10.47
C MET A 1 11.88 -0.35 -8.99
N GLN A 2 13.00 -0.22 -8.28
CA GLN A 2 13.06 0.13 -6.85
C GLN A 2 14.11 1.23 -6.67
N ASN A 3 13.78 2.30 -5.94
CA ASN A 3 14.65 3.47 -5.76
C ASN A 3 15.20 4.02 -7.09
N LYS A 4 14.34 4.10 -8.12
CA LYS A 4 14.69 4.48 -9.49
C LYS A 4 15.75 3.60 -10.17
N LYS A 5 16.08 2.44 -9.59
CA LYS A 5 16.99 1.44 -10.17
C LYS A 5 16.19 0.26 -10.72
N LEU A 6 16.59 -0.24 -11.88
CA LEU A 6 16.04 -1.46 -12.45
C LEU A 6 16.94 -2.63 -12.04
N LYS A 7 16.36 -3.66 -11.43
CA LYS A 7 17.02 -4.93 -11.14
C LYS A 7 16.24 -6.02 -11.88
N LEU A 8 16.97 -6.86 -12.61
CA LEU A 8 16.40 -8.01 -13.30
C LEU A 8 16.46 -9.22 -12.38
N TYR A 9 15.36 -9.98 -12.32
CA TYR A 9 15.25 -11.22 -11.60
C TYR A 9 14.87 -12.31 -12.60
N THR A 10 15.52 -13.46 -12.52
CA THR A 10 15.18 -14.62 -13.32
C THR A 10 14.07 -15.43 -12.65
N GLY A 11 13.24 -16.12 -13.43
CA GLY A 11 12.17 -16.97 -12.91
C GLY A 11 10.78 -16.33 -12.86
N ASN A 12 9.88 -16.93 -12.08
CA ASN A 12 8.49 -16.48 -11.94
C ASN A 12 8.29 -15.50 -10.76
N TYR A 13 7.07 -14.96 -10.62
CA TYR A 13 6.75 -13.98 -9.58
C TYR A 13 6.97 -14.51 -8.15
N ASN A 14 6.65 -15.79 -7.89
CA ASN A 14 6.83 -16.38 -6.56
C ASN A 14 8.32 -16.48 -6.19
N GLN A 15 9.16 -16.88 -7.13
CA GLN A 15 10.62 -16.92 -6.96
C GLN A 15 11.18 -15.52 -6.74
N TYR A 16 10.68 -14.52 -7.47
CA TYR A 16 11.04 -13.12 -7.25
C TYR A 16 10.73 -12.66 -5.82
N VAL A 17 9.54 -12.97 -5.30
CA VAL A 17 9.14 -12.55 -3.95
C VAL A 17 10.08 -13.15 -2.89
N GLN A 18 10.39 -14.45 -3.00
CA GLN A 18 11.33 -15.13 -2.10
C GLN A 18 12.74 -14.53 -2.18
N THR A 19 13.29 -14.47 -3.39
CA THR A 19 14.64 -13.92 -3.65
C THR A 19 14.76 -12.48 -3.15
N ARG A 20 13.74 -11.66 -3.37
CA ARG A 20 13.71 -10.27 -2.88
C ARG A 20 13.73 -10.22 -1.35
N SER A 21 12.99 -11.10 -0.67
CA SER A 21 12.96 -11.17 0.78
C SER A 21 14.32 -11.55 1.36
N GLU A 22 14.95 -12.58 0.82
CA GLU A 22 16.28 -13.05 1.23
C GLU A 22 17.35 -11.96 1.03
N LEU A 23 17.34 -11.30 -0.13
CA LEU A 23 18.26 -10.20 -0.40
C LEU A 23 18.07 -9.03 0.57
N LYS A 24 16.82 -8.68 0.90
CA LYS A 24 16.51 -7.64 1.89
C LYS A 24 17.01 -8.06 3.28
N GLU A 25 16.82 -9.31 3.69
CA GLU A 25 17.28 -9.80 4.99
C GLU A 25 18.81 -9.79 5.08
N ASN A 26 19.50 -10.28 4.05
CA ASN A 26 20.96 -10.28 3.98
C ASN A 26 21.51 -8.85 4.02
N GLN A 27 20.92 -7.92 3.27
CA GLN A 27 21.29 -6.51 3.31
C GLN A 27 21.07 -5.89 4.69
N MET A 28 19.95 -6.19 5.37
CA MET A 28 19.70 -5.72 6.73
C MET A 28 20.71 -6.26 7.75
N LYS A 29 21.07 -7.54 7.65
CA LYS A 29 22.09 -8.16 8.52
C LYS A 29 23.45 -7.50 8.32
N GLN A 30 23.86 -7.31 7.07
CA GLN A 30 25.11 -6.63 6.74
C GLN A 30 25.11 -5.18 7.23
N TYR A 31 24.03 -4.43 6.97
CA TYR A 31 23.86 -3.07 7.48
C TYR A 31 24.02 -3.00 9.00
N LYS A 32 23.30 -3.86 9.73
CA LYS A 32 23.37 -3.89 11.20
C LYS A 32 24.79 -4.20 11.69
N TRP A 33 25.45 -5.21 11.10
CA TRP A 33 26.81 -5.56 11.44
C TRP A 33 27.79 -4.39 11.20
N GLU A 34 27.69 -3.71 10.06
CA GLU A 34 28.52 -2.54 9.75
C GLU A 34 28.26 -1.38 10.73
N GLN A 35 26.99 -1.12 11.09
CA GLN A 35 26.64 -0.08 12.07
C GLN A 35 27.19 -0.41 13.47
N ASP A 36 27.10 -1.66 13.91
CA ASP A 36 27.63 -2.10 15.20
C ASP A 36 29.16 -1.96 15.25
N GLN A 37 29.87 -2.32 14.17
CA GLN A 37 31.32 -2.11 14.04
C GLN A 37 31.69 -0.63 14.08
N ILE A 38 30.95 0.21 13.35
CA ILE A 38 31.16 1.66 13.33
C ILE A 38 30.95 2.25 14.74
N ALA A 39 29.89 1.84 15.44
CA ALA A 39 29.61 2.28 16.79
C ALA A 39 30.74 1.89 17.75
N ALA A 40 31.20 0.63 17.72
CA ALA A 40 32.29 0.15 18.55
C ALA A 40 33.62 0.88 18.26
N MET A 41 33.92 1.15 16.98
CA MET A 41 35.10 1.94 16.60
C MET A 41 35.01 3.38 17.11
N LYS A 42 33.85 4.03 16.95
CA LYS A 42 33.61 5.41 17.43
C LYS A 42 33.74 5.51 18.94
N GLU A 43 33.15 4.57 19.69
CA GLU A 43 33.25 4.50 21.14
C GLU A 43 34.70 4.30 21.59
N TYR A 44 35.44 3.41 20.94
CA TYR A 44 36.86 3.19 21.23
C TYR A 44 37.69 4.45 20.95
N ILE A 45 37.47 5.11 19.82
CA ILE A 45 38.15 6.37 19.49
C ILE A 45 37.84 7.42 20.56
N ALA A 46 36.57 7.59 20.95
CA ALA A 46 36.17 8.57 21.96
C ALA A 46 36.84 8.33 23.32
N ARG A 47 36.88 7.07 23.79
CA ARG A 47 37.47 6.71 25.09
C ARG A 47 38.98 6.82 25.12
N PHE A 48 39.66 6.46 24.04
CA PHE A 48 41.12 6.25 24.05
C PHE A 48 41.93 7.27 23.23
N ARG A 49 41.28 8.30 22.66
CA ARG A 49 41.93 9.40 21.92
C ARG A 49 43.04 10.08 22.72
N HIS A 50 42.81 10.32 24.01
CA HIS A 50 43.75 10.96 24.94
C HIS A 50 44.34 9.96 25.95
N GLY A 51 44.22 8.66 25.68
CA GLY A 51 44.79 7.62 26.54
C GLY A 51 46.31 7.52 26.41
N SER A 52 46.89 6.46 27.00
CA SER A 52 48.33 6.18 26.86
C SER A 52 48.78 6.16 25.39
N ALA A 53 50.05 6.47 25.13
CA ALA A 53 50.58 6.58 23.77
C ALA A 53 50.27 5.35 22.88
N LYS A 54 50.26 4.15 23.47
CA LYS A 54 49.87 2.90 22.79
C LYS A 54 48.38 2.89 22.40
N LEU A 55 47.50 3.29 23.32
CA LEU A 55 46.05 3.34 23.09
C LEU A 55 45.65 4.47 22.13
N ALA A 56 46.28 5.64 22.23
CA ALA A 56 46.08 6.75 21.31
C ALA A 56 46.48 6.38 19.86
N ARG A 57 47.60 5.68 19.68
CA ARG A 57 48.02 5.15 18.37
C ARG A 57 47.02 4.13 17.81
N GLN A 58 46.46 3.26 18.66
CA GLN A 58 45.40 2.33 18.25
C GLN A 58 44.11 3.06 17.85
N ALA A 59 43.72 4.12 18.56
CA ALA A 59 42.57 4.95 18.21
C ALA A 59 42.76 5.63 16.83
N GLN A 60 43.94 6.18 16.54
CA GLN A 60 44.25 6.79 15.24
C GLN A 60 44.18 5.78 14.08
N ILE A 61 44.63 4.53 14.28
CA ILE A 61 44.50 3.49 13.26
C ILE A 61 43.02 3.20 12.99
N LYS A 62 42.19 3.04 14.03
CA LYS A 62 40.76 2.82 13.89
C LYS A 62 40.04 4.00 13.22
N GLU A 63 40.46 5.24 13.50
CA GLU A 63 39.94 6.45 12.85
C GLU A 63 40.22 6.44 11.33
N LYS A 64 41.44 6.05 10.93
CA LYS A 64 41.78 5.88 9.52
C LYS A 64 40.99 4.75 8.85
N THR A 65 40.78 3.63 9.55
CA THR A 65 39.97 2.50 9.06
C THR A 65 38.50 2.91 8.87
N LEU A 66 37.93 3.63 9.84
CA LEU A 66 36.57 4.15 9.76
C LEU A 66 36.40 5.11 8.57
N ALA A 67 37.33 6.06 8.40
CA ALA A 67 37.31 6.98 7.27
C ALA A 67 37.52 6.29 5.90
N LYS A 68 38.13 5.10 5.87
CA LYS A 68 38.22 4.27 4.65
C LYS A 68 36.88 3.57 4.38
N MET A 69 36.25 3.00 5.41
CA MET A 69 34.94 2.35 5.29
C MET A 69 33.87 3.32 4.79
N GLU A 70 33.82 4.54 5.35
CA GLU A 70 32.88 5.58 4.92
C GLU A 70 33.08 5.98 3.44
N ARG A 71 34.34 6.06 2.98
CA ARG A 71 34.66 6.35 1.57
C ARG A 71 34.30 5.22 0.60
N CYS A 72 34.38 3.96 1.03
CA CYS A 72 34.02 2.81 0.20
C CYS A 72 32.50 2.62 0.02
N GLY A 73 31.69 3.36 0.79
CA GLY A 73 30.24 3.22 0.79
C GLY A 73 29.78 2.13 1.75
N ILE A 74 29.07 2.55 2.79
CA ILE A 74 28.45 1.65 3.77
C ILE A 74 27.16 1.09 3.15
N THR A 75 26.80 -0.14 3.52
CA THR A 75 25.54 -0.74 3.10
C THR A 75 24.37 0.18 3.48
N GLU A 76 23.48 0.45 2.53
CA GLU A 76 22.29 1.26 2.80
C GLU A 76 21.27 0.45 3.63
N ASN A 77 20.57 1.14 4.55
CA ASN A 77 19.44 0.55 5.25
C ASN A 77 18.36 0.12 4.24
N VAL A 78 17.78 -1.06 4.45
CA VAL A 78 16.64 -1.50 3.63
C VAL A 78 15.44 -0.63 3.98
N GLY A 79 15.22 0.39 3.16
CA GLY A 79 14.03 1.23 3.23
C GLY A 79 12.77 0.36 3.29
N ARG A 80 11.88 0.69 4.24
CA ARG A 80 10.57 0.04 4.30
C ARG A 80 9.80 0.38 3.03
N ASP A 81 9.11 -0.61 2.49
CA ASP A 81 8.16 -0.34 1.41
C ASP A 81 7.11 0.63 1.97
N SER A 82 6.78 1.68 1.21
CA SER A 82 5.79 2.67 1.64
C SER A 82 4.45 2.00 1.81
N ILE A 83 3.94 1.98 3.05
CA ILE A 83 2.60 1.49 3.34
C ILE A 83 1.62 2.60 2.97
N LEU A 84 0.79 2.38 1.97
CA LEU A 84 -0.32 3.26 1.69
C LEU A 84 -1.38 3.05 2.78
N VAL A 85 -1.46 3.99 3.71
CA VAL A 85 -2.55 4.01 4.70
C VAL A 85 -3.73 4.72 4.07
N PHE A 86 -4.65 3.93 3.53
CA PHE A 86 -5.90 4.43 2.99
C PHE A 86 -6.99 4.32 4.06
N ARG A 87 -7.67 5.44 4.33
CA ARG A 87 -8.79 5.50 5.29
C ARG A 87 -9.94 6.24 4.62
N PHE A 88 -11.14 5.70 4.79
CA PHE A 88 -12.35 6.43 4.49
C PHE A 88 -12.71 7.34 5.67
N THR A 89 -13.34 8.48 5.37
CA THR A 89 -13.94 9.34 6.39
C THR A 89 -15.12 8.61 7.02
N ASP A 90 -15.26 8.73 8.34
CA ASP A 90 -16.48 8.28 9.02
C ASP A 90 -17.63 9.22 8.68
N VAL A 91 -18.67 8.68 8.05
CA VAL A 91 -19.85 9.43 7.61
C VAL A 91 -20.97 9.44 8.66
N GLY A 92 -20.74 8.87 9.85
CA GLY A 92 -21.73 8.77 10.91
C GLY A 92 -22.80 7.69 10.63
N LYS A 93 -23.91 7.75 11.37
CA LYS A 93 -25.04 6.83 11.21
C LYS A 93 -26.21 7.53 10.53
N LEU A 94 -26.67 6.95 9.43
CA LEU A 94 -27.96 7.21 8.81
C LEU A 94 -29.04 6.26 9.39
N PRO A 95 -30.32 6.65 9.33
CA PRO A 95 -31.41 5.72 9.67
C PRO A 95 -31.45 4.51 8.72
N PRO A 96 -32.01 3.37 9.16
CA PRO A 96 -32.19 2.18 8.33
C PRO A 96 -33.01 2.44 7.06
N GLN A 97 -32.73 1.68 6.00
CA GLN A 97 -33.06 1.96 4.59
C GLN A 97 -32.34 3.21 4.04
N VAL A 98 -31.06 3.04 3.71
CA VAL A 98 -30.23 4.10 3.10
C VAL A 98 -30.52 4.26 1.62
N LEU A 99 -30.93 3.17 0.96
CA LEU A 99 -31.25 3.17 -0.45
C LEU A 99 -32.24 2.04 -0.76
N GLN A 100 -33.26 2.33 -1.57
CA GLN A 100 -34.26 1.35 -1.96
C GLN A 100 -34.57 1.45 -3.45
N PHE A 101 -34.59 0.30 -4.12
CA PHE A 101 -35.15 0.11 -5.45
C PHE A 101 -36.45 -0.68 -5.30
N LEU A 102 -37.53 -0.15 -5.88
CA LEU A 102 -38.84 -0.78 -5.92
C LEU A 102 -39.38 -0.72 -7.36
N GLU A 103 -39.68 -1.87 -7.93
CA GLU A 103 -40.20 -2.09 -9.30
C GLU A 103 -39.39 -1.37 -10.39
N VAL A 104 -38.08 -1.21 -10.21
CA VAL A 104 -37.27 -0.37 -11.11
C VAL A 104 -36.97 -1.08 -12.43
N SER A 105 -37.36 -0.45 -13.53
CA SER A 105 -37.01 -0.88 -14.89
C SER A 105 -36.21 0.20 -15.59
N PHE A 106 -35.11 -0.19 -16.23
CA PHE A 106 -34.23 0.75 -16.94
C PHE A 106 -33.55 0.10 -18.14
N GLY A 107 -33.56 0.81 -19.26
CA GLY A 107 -32.71 0.58 -20.42
C GLY A 107 -32.31 1.93 -21.03
N TYR A 108 -31.19 1.98 -21.73
CA TYR A 108 -30.81 3.20 -22.49
C TYR A 108 -31.74 3.42 -23.69
N THR A 109 -32.40 2.36 -24.17
CA THR A 109 -33.45 2.43 -25.18
C THR A 109 -34.69 1.70 -24.67
N PRO A 110 -35.90 2.12 -25.06
CA PRO A 110 -37.15 1.46 -24.65
C PRO A 110 -37.20 -0.03 -25.04
N ASP A 111 -36.61 -0.38 -26.19
CA ASP A 111 -36.64 -1.75 -26.73
C ASP A 111 -35.65 -2.71 -26.03
N ASN A 112 -34.73 -2.18 -25.22
CA ASN A 112 -33.66 -2.98 -24.60
C ASN A 112 -33.43 -2.59 -23.14
N LEU A 113 -34.30 -3.11 -22.28
CA LEU A 113 -34.20 -2.97 -20.84
C LEU A 113 -33.02 -3.80 -20.29
N ILE A 114 -32.12 -3.13 -19.58
CA ILE A 114 -31.01 -3.75 -18.83
C ILE A 114 -31.54 -4.33 -17.51
N TYR A 115 -32.48 -3.62 -16.87
CA TYR A 115 -33.14 -4.02 -15.64
C TYR A 115 -34.65 -4.07 -15.86
N LYS A 116 -35.29 -5.10 -15.31
CA LYS A 116 -36.74 -5.28 -15.32
C LYS A 116 -37.20 -5.63 -13.92
N ASN A 117 -38.09 -4.82 -13.35
CA ASN A 117 -38.67 -5.03 -12.01
C ASN A 117 -37.61 -5.32 -10.94
N LEU A 118 -36.64 -4.43 -10.81
CA LEU A 118 -35.55 -4.56 -9.85
C LEU A 118 -36.01 -4.10 -8.46
N ASP A 119 -36.02 -5.03 -7.51
CA ASP A 119 -36.43 -4.84 -6.12
C ASP A 119 -35.29 -5.20 -5.15
N PHE A 120 -34.69 -4.20 -4.50
CA PHE A 120 -33.73 -4.45 -3.41
C PHE A 120 -33.49 -3.20 -2.55
N GLY A 121 -33.07 -3.41 -1.30
CA GLY A 121 -32.65 -2.36 -0.37
C GLY A 121 -31.18 -2.46 0.01
N VAL A 122 -30.59 -1.35 0.42
CA VAL A 122 -29.23 -1.26 0.96
C VAL A 122 -29.27 -0.51 2.29
N ASP A 123 -28.69 -1.12 3.32
CA ASP A 123 -28.48 -0.53 4.64
C ASP A 123 -27.00 -0.16 4.85
N LEU A 124 -26.69 0.68 5.84
CA LEU A 124 -25.31 1.10 6.16
C LEU A 124 -24.33 -0.05 6.40
N ASP A 125 -24.81 -1.12 7.03
CA ASP A 125 -23.99 -2.29 7.36
C ASP A 125 -23.93 -3.32 6.23
N SER A 126 -24.58 -3.04 5.10
CA SER A 126 -24.63 -3.94 3.95
C SER A 126 -23.29 -3.99 3.22
N ARG A 127 -22.82 -5.22 2.94
CA ARG A 127 -21.66 -5.47 2.07
C ARG A 127 -22.12 -6.15 0.79
N ILE A 128 -22.25 -5.37 -0.27
CA ILE A 128 -22.80 -5.84 -1.55
C ILE A 128 -21.69 -5.96 -2.59
N VAL A 129 -21.68 -7.06 -3.34
CA VAL A 129 -20.74 -7.29 -4.44
C VAL A 129 -21.50 -7.43 -5.75
N LEU A 130 -21.13 -6.61 -6.74
CA LEU A 130 -21.71 -6.62 -8.08
C LEU A 130 -20.92 -7.55 -9.02
N VAL A 131 -21.41 -8.79 -9.16
CA VAL A 131 -20.79 -9.83 -10.00
C VAL A 131 -21.53 -9.97 -11.33
N GLY A 132 -20.83 -10.41 -12.38
CA GLY A 132 -21.36 -10.53 -13.73
C GLY A 132 -20.34 -10.21 -14.83
N PRO A 133 -20.61 -10.58 -16.09
CA PRO A 133 -19.73 -10.27 -17.21
C PRO A 133 -19.69 -8.76 -17.50
N ASN A 134 -18.72 -8.34 -18.32
CA ASN A 134 -18.66 -6.96 -18.79
C ASN A 134 -19.92 -6.61 -19.59
N ARG A 135 -20.39 -5.36 -19.46
CA ARG A 135 -21.58 -4.81 -20.13
C ARG A 135 -22.94 -5.36 -19.66
N PHE A 136 -22.99 -6.02 -18.51
CA PHE A 136 -24.24 -6.48 -17.89
C PHE A 136 -24.91 -5.44 -16.95
N GLY A 137 -24.63 -4.15 -17.16
CA GLY A 137 -25.30 -3.07 -16.43
C GLY A 137 -24.67 -2.64 -15.10
N LYS A 138 -23.61 -3.28 -14.58
CA LYS A 138 -23.06 -2.94 -13.25
C LYS A 138 -22.79 -1.44 -13.02
N SER A 139 -22.11 -0.79 -13.96
CA SER A 139 -21.87 0.66 -13.90
C SER A 139 -23.17 1.46 -14.05
N THR A 140 -24.14 0.94 -14.80
CA THR A 140 -25.48 1.51 -14.92
C THR A 140 -26.21 1.46 -13.57
N LEU A 141 -26.14 0.35 -12.82
CA LEU A 141 -26.74 0.27 -11.49
C LEU A 141 -26.12 1.29 -10.51
N LEU A 142 -24.79 1.44 -10.52
CA LEU A 142 -24.12 2.44 -9.70
C LEU A 142 -24.57 3.87 -10.05
N LYS A 143 -24.78 4.17 -11.33
CA LYS A 143 -25.31 5.47 -11.77
C LYS A 143 -26.76 5.68 -11.34
N LEU A 144 -27.59 4.64 -11.36
CA LEU A 144 -28.96 4.69 -10.82
C LEU A 144 -28.95 4.94 -9.30
N MET A 145 -28.02 4.34 -8.55
CA MET A 145 -27.89 4.54 -7.11
C MET A 145 -27.51 5.98 -6.74
N ILE A 146 -26.65 6.62 -7.53
CA ILE A 146 -26.16 7.99 -7.28
C ILE A 146 -27.12 9.06 -7.84
N GLY A 147 -28.10 8.66 -8.65
CA GLY A 147 -29.08 9.57 -9.27
C GLY A 147 -28.61 10.21 -10.59
N ASP A 148 -27.50 9.73 -11.17
CA ASP A 148 -27.01 10.18 -12.49
C ASP A 148 -27.90 9.71 -13.65
N LEU A 149 -28.65 8.63 -13.43
CA LEU A 149 -29.62 8.08 -14.39
C LEU A 149 -30.98 7.98 -13.73
N PHE A 150 -32.02 8.24 -14.52
CA PHE A 150 -33.41 8.10 -14.11
C PHE A 150 -34.02 6.88 -14.80
N PRO A 151 -34.78 6.04 -14.08
CA PRO A 151 -35.47 4.91 -14.67
C PRO A 151 -36.55 5.35 -15.64
N THR A 152 -36.81 4.47 -16.61
CA THR A 152 -37.66 4.76 -17.75
C THR A 152 -39.15 4.74 -17.37
N GLU A 153 -39.51 3.96 -16.34
CA GLU A 153 -40.88 3.87 -15.82
C GLU A 153 -40.90 3.90 -14.29
N ARG A 154 -41.94 4.56 -13.76
CA ARG A 154 -42.38 4.65 -12.35
C ARG A 154 -41.42 5.29 -11.34
N MET A 155 -42.05 5.73 -10.25
CA MET A 155 -41.57 6.67 -9.25
C MET A 155 -40.38 6.11 -8.46
N VAL A 156 -39.27 6.81 -8.51
CA VAL A 156 -38.05 6.49 -7.79
C VAL A 156 -38.13 7.09 -6.39
N ASN A 157 -38.37 6.26 -5.39
CA ASN A 157 -38.00 6.60 -4.02
C ASN A 157 -36.57 6.13 -3.77
N VAL A 158 -35.61 6.81 -4.40
CA VAL A 158 -34.21 6.78 -3.94
C VAL A 158 -34.15 7.74 -2.77
N ILE A 159 -34.55 7.23 -1.61
CA ILE A 159 -34.42 7.95 -0.34
C ILE A 159 -32.97 7.82 0.09
N ILE A 160 -32.13 8.75 -0.36
CA ILE A 160 -30.81 8.94 0.25
C ILE A 160 -31.08 9.84 1.45
N THR A 161 -31.15 9.26 2.65
CA THR A 161 -31.30 10.03 3.90
C THR A 161 -29.97 10.65 4.31
#